data_AF-A0A3M1AAC5-F1
#
_entry.id   AF-A0A3M1AAC5-F1
#
_cell.length_a   1.000
_cell.length_b   1.000
_cell.length_c   1.000
_cell.angle_alpha   90.00
_cell.angle_beta   90.00
_cell.angle_gamma   90.00
#
_symmetry.space_group_name_H-M   'P 1'
#
loop_
_entity.id
_entity.type
_entity.pdbx_description
1 polymer ?
#
loop_
_entity_poly.entity_id
_entity_poly.type
_entity_poly.pdbx_seq_one_letter_code
_entity_poly.pdbx_strand_id
1 'polypeptide(L)'
;GLHYSEEFPAGIKGHTFTFGSKSSTSGRLMPEYFIRQYFHSAPEKIFKRVGFSGDHSKTLALVQSGSYEVGALNYKVWENEFKAGNVDTTKVRIIWKTPPYPDYNWTIRGDVEETFGQGFIAKVQNVLLSLDNPDLLASFPRTRFVKADNSMYEPILQTAIAIGIIEH
;
A
#
# COMPACT_ATOMS: atom_id res chain seq x y z
N GLY A 1 -6.51 4.36 -24.55
CA GLY A 1 -6.74 3.71 -23.24
C GLY A 1 -5.93 4.43 -22.19
N LEU A 2 -6.02 4.05 -20.91
CA LEU A 2 -5.13 4.60 -19.88
C LEU A 2 -3.68 4.09 -20.12
N HIS A 3 -2.70 4.96 -19.95
CA HIS A 3 -1.28 4.65 -20.09
C HIS A 3 -0.54 4.92 -18.79
N TYR A 4 0.65 4.34 -18.67
CA TYR A 4 1.51 4.60 -17.51
C TYR A 4 1.85 6.08 -17.41
N SER A 5 1.79 6.60 -16.19
CA SER A 5 2.18 7.95 -15.81
C SER A 5 2.90 7.91 -14.46
N GLU A 6 3.89 8.78 -14.28
CA GLU A 6 4.50 9.06 -12.97
C GLU A 6 3.57 9.94 -12.12
N GLU A 7 2.81 10.82 -12.76
CA GLU A 7 1.76 11.62 -12.13
C GLU A 7 0.49 10.81 -11.94
N PHE A 8 -0.31 11.21 -10.94
CA PHE A 8 -1.58 10.55 -10.64
C PHE A 8 -2.50 10.54 -11.87
N PRO A 9 -3.07 9.38 -12.27
CA PRO A 9 -3.74 9.23 -13.54
C PRO A 9 -5.17 9.79 -13.48
N ALA A 10 -5.35 11.09 -13.71
CA ALA A 10 -6.66 11.76 -13.69
C ALA A 10 -7.72 11.09 -14.58
N GLY A 11 -7.27 10.45 -15.67
CA GLY A 11 -8.11 9.71 -16.60
C GLY A 11 -8.89 8.54 -15.98
N ILE A 12 -8.60 8.10 -14.75
CA ILE A 12 -9.38 7.06 -14.07
C ILE A 12 -10.80 7.52 -13.66
N LYS A 13 -11.06 8.83 -13.66
CA LYS A 13 -12.37 9.40 -13.30
C LYS A 13 -13.46 8.89 -14.25
N GLY A 14 -14.59 8.49 -13.69
CA GLY A 14 -15.73 7.99 -14.47
C GLY A 14 -15.56 6.55 -14.98
N HIS A 15 -14.52 5.83 -14.59
CA HIS A 15 -14.41 4.39 -14.80
C HIS A 15 -15.03 3.60 -13.63
N THR A 16 -15.21 2.29 -13.82
CA THR A 16 -15.46 1.34 -12.75
C THR A 16 -14.15 0.99 -12.04
N PHE A 17 -14.15 1.06 -10.71
CA PHE A 17 -12.96 0.88 -9.89
C PHE A 17 -13.16 -0.20 -8.83
N THR A 18 -12.17 -1.06 -8.59
CA THR A 18 -12.21 -2.04 -7.50
C THR A 18 -10.97 -1.98 -6.59
N PHE A 19 -11.23 -1.88 -5.28
CA PHE A 19 -10.24 -2.07 -4.23
C PHE A 19 -10.01 -3.56 -3.96
N GLY A 20 -8.98 -3.87 -3.18
CA GLY A 20 -8.73 -5.20 -2.61
C GLY A 20 -9.66 -5.54 -1.43
N SER A 21 -9.10 -6.14 -0.38
CA SER A 21 -9.78 -6.27 0.92
C SER A 21 -10.05 -4.89 1.54
N LYS A 22 -11.18 -4.75 2.25
CA LYS A 22 -11.50 -3.55 3.05
C LYS A 22 -10.43 -3.22 4.10
N SER A 23 -9.76 -4.23 4.65
CA SER A 23 -8.70 -4.07 5.65
C SER A 23 -7.31 -3.83 5.05
N SER A 24 -7.18 -3.78 3.73
CA SER A 24 -5.87 -3.72 3.07
C SER A 24 -5.28 -2.32 3.06
N THR A 25 -4.02 -2.17 3.53
CA THR A 25 -3.27 -0.92 3.37
C THR A 25 -3.03 -0.61 1.89
N SER A 26 -2.34 -1.51 1.17
CA SER A 26 -1.96 -1.30 -0.23
C SER A 26 -3.09 -1.52 -1.25
N GLY A 27 -4.15 -2.23 -0.87
CA GLY A 27 -5.30 -2.53 -1.73
C GLY A 27 -6.53 -1.67 -1.45
N ARG A 28 -6.58 -0.93 -0.34
CA ARG A 28 -7.71 -0.07 0.03
C ARG A 28 -7.26 1.29 0.55
N LEU A 29 -6.63 1.33 1.73
CA LEU A 29 -6.34 2.58 2.46
C LEU A 29 -5.50 3.57 1.64
N MET A 30 -4.32 3.14 1.19
CA MET A 30 -3.40 4.03 0.46
C MET A 30 -3.92 4.42 -0.93
N PRO A 31 -4.45 3.49 -1.75
CA PRO A 31 -5.08 3.89 -3.01
C PRO A 31 -6.19 4.93 -2.81
N GLU A 32 -7.05 4.76 -1.79
CA GLU A 32 -8.11 5.72 -1.49
C GLU A 32 -7.56 7.06 -1.01
N TYR A 33 -6.52 7.08 -0.17
CA TYR A 33 -5.83 8.31 0.23
C TYR A 33 -5.43 9.13 -1.01
N PHE A 34 -4.72 8.52 -1.96
CA PHE A 34 -4.24 9.24 -3.14
C PHE A 34 -5.39 9.69 -4.06
N ILE A 35 -6.43 8.88 -4.20
CA ILE A 35 -7.66 9.27 -4.93
C ILE A 35 -8.30 10.51 -4.28
N ARG A 36 -8.45 10.51 -2.95
CA ARG A 36 -9.05 11.63 -2.20
C ARG A 36 -8.17 12.87 -2.21
N GLN A 37 -6.86 12.71 -2.07
CA GLN A 37 -5.89 13.81 -2.15
C GLN A 37 -5.94 14.50 -3.51
N TYR A 38 -5.97 13.72 -4.60
CA TYR A 38 -5.94 14.28 -5.95
C TYR A 38 -7.28 14.91 -6.37
N PHE A 39 -8.39 14.24 -6.10
CA PHE A 39 -9.72 14.69 -6.55
C PHE A 39 -10.50 15.50 -5.51
N HIS A 40 -9.99 15.62 -4.28
CA HIS A 40 -10.67 16.25 -3.14
C HIS A 40 -12.10 15.72 -2.91
N SER A 41 -12.31 14.42 -3.19
CA SER A 41 -13.64 13.79 -3.14
C SER A 41 -13.53 12.31 -2.83
N ALA A 42 -14.62 11.74 -2.29
CA ALA A 42 -14.73 10.31 -2.04
C ALA A 42 -14.81 9.50 -3.37
N PRO A 43 -14.26 8.26 -3.42
CA PRO A 43 -14.28 7.41 -4.61
C PRO A 43 -15.67 7.25 -5.24
N GLU A 44 -16.72 7.16 -4.43
CA GLU A 44 -18.12 6.97 -4.87
C GLU A 44 -18.65 8.14 -5.72
N LYS A 45 -18.04 9.32 -5.60
CA LYS A 45 -18.36 10.50 -6.42
C LYS A 45 -17.46 10.64 -7.66
N ILE A 46 -16.39 9.84 -7.75
CA ILE A 46 -15.37 9.92 -8.80
C ILE A 46 -15.58 8.82 -9.85
N PHE A 47 -15.94 7.62 -9.40
CA PHE A 47 -16.09 6.43 -10.23
C PHE A 47 -17.55 6.12 -10.51
N LYS A 48 -17.83 5.46 -11.65
CA LYS A 48 -19.19 4.97 -11.97
C LYS A 48 -19.66 3.89 -11.00
N ARG A 49 -18.72 3.06 -10.53
CA ARG A 49 -18.95 2.00 -9.55
C ARG A 49 -17.67 1.77 -8.78
N VAL A 50 -17.79 1.64 -7.46
CA VAL A 50 -16.70 1.26 -6.56
C VAL A 50 -16.97 -0.15 -6.02
N GLY A 51 -15.99 -1.03 -6.14
CA GLY A 51 -16.04 -2.41 -5.67
C GLY A 51 -14.95 -2.76 -4.67
N PHE A 52 -15.07 -3.94 -4.07
CA PHE A 52 -14.07 -4.58 -3.22
C PHE A 52 -13.94 -6.03 -3.66
N SER A 53 -12.78 -6.40 -4.17
CA SER A 53 -12.51 -7.75 -4.68
C SER A 53 -12.25 -8.76 -3.56
N GLY A 54 -11.86 -8.29 -2.37
CA GLY A 54 -11.51 -9.10 -1.21
C GLY A 54 -10.03 -9.48 -1.11
N ASP A 55 -9.28 -9.53 -2.22
CA ASP A 55 -7.83 -9.79 -2.21
C ASP A 55 -7.15 -9.30 -3.50
N HIS A 56 -5.81 -9.28 -3.50
CA HIS A 56 -5.04 -8.69 -4.59
C HIS A 56 -5.12 -9.49 -5.91
N SER A 57 -5.09 -10.82 -5.86
CA SER A 57 -5.17 -11.65 -7.06
C SER A 57 -6.56 -11.57 -7.70
N LYS A 58 -7.64 -11.44 -6.90
CA LYS A 58 -8.98 -11.15 -7.42
C LYS A 58 -9.10 -9.76 -8.02
N THR A 59 -8.44 -8.74 -7.47
CA THR A 59 -8.38 -7.42 -8.12
C THR A 59 -7.83 -7.56 -9.54
N LEU A 60 -6.70 -8.25 -9.71
CA LEU A 60 -6.10 -8.49 -11.02
C LEU A 60 -7.06 -9.22 -11.96
N ALA A 61 -7.68 -10.31 -11.51
CA ALA A 61 -8.62 -11.10 -12.31
C ALA A 61 -9.87 -10.30 -12.75
N LEU A 62 -10.41 -9.46 -11.86
CA LEU A 62 -11.57 -8.61 -12.16
C LEU A 62 -11.24 -7.52 -13.19
N VAL A 63 -10.05 -6.93 -13.13
CA VAL A 63 -9.62 -5.95 -14.14
C VAL A 63 -9.32 -6.63 -15.48
N GLN A 64 -8.64 -7.78 -15.43
CA GLN A 64 -8.29 -8.54 -16.62
C GLN A 64 -9.48 -9.13 -17.38
N SER A 65 -10.55 -9.48 -16.67
CA SER A 65 -11.82 -9.91 -17.28
C SER A 65 -12.67 -8.74 -17.82
N GLY A 66 -12.30 -7.49 -17.52
CA GLY A 66 -13.11 -6.31 -17.84
C GLY A 66 -14.32 -6.11 -16.92
N SER A 67 -14.43 -6.91 -15.84
CA SER A 67 -15.49 -6.72 -14.83
C SER A 67 -15.36 -5.37 -14.12
N TYR A 68 -14.13 -4.88 -13.98
CA TYR A 68 -13.79 -3.51 -13.59
C TYR A 68 -12.73 -2.97 -14.56
N GLU A 69 -12.71 -1.65 -14.76
CA GLU A 69 -11.76 -1.01 -15.68
C GLU A 69 -10.45 -0.63 -14.99
N VAL A 70 -10.51 -0.35 -13.68
CA VAL A 70 -9.36 0.06 -12.87
C VAL A 70 -9.39 -0.68 -11.53
N GLY A 71 -8.23 -1.03 -10.99
CA GLY A 71 -8.12 -1.59 -9.65
C GLY A 71 -6.76 -1.35 -9.02
N ALA A 72 -6.69 -1.47 -7.70
CA ALA A 72 -5.48 -1.28 -6.93
C ALA A 72 -5.04 -2.57 -6.22
N LEU A 73 -3.75 -2.92 -6.36
CA LEU A 73 -3.14 -4.07 -5.70
C LEU A 73 -1.70 -3.80 -5.28
N ASN A 74 -1.16 -4.66 -4.42
CA ASN A 74 0.23 -4.61 -4.02
C ASN A 74 1.16 -4.94 -5.21
N TYR A 75 2.24 -4.17 -5.35
CA TYR A 75 3.20 -4.34 -6.46
C TYR A 75 3.87 -5.73 -6.47
N LYS A 76 4.14 -6.34 -5.30
CA LYS A 76 4.73 -7.68 -5.24
C LYS A 76 3.77 -8.75 -5.74
N VAL A 77 2.46 -8.57 -5.49
CA VAL A 77 1.45 -9.50 -6.02
C VAL A 77 1.43 -9.38 -7.54
N TRP A 78 1.45 -8.17 -8.10
CA TRP A 78 1.60 -7.99 -9.55
C TRP A 78 2.85 -8.70 -10.09
N GLU A 79 4.02 -8.46 -9.49
CA GLU A 79 5.28 -9.07 -9.93
C GLU A 79 5.26 -10.60 -9.86
N ASN A 80 4.68 -11.16 -8.80
CA ASN A 80 4.57 -12.60 -8.62
C ASN A 80 3.61 -13.22 -9.65
N GLU A 81 2.44 -12.63 -9.85
CA GLU A 81 1.46 -13.10 -10.85
C GLU A 81 2.01 -12.97 -12.28
N PHE A 82 2.77 -11.91 -12.56
CA PHE A 82 3.44 -11.72 -13.84
C PHE A 82 4.50 -12.81 -14.08
N LYS A 83 5.36 -13.08 -13.09
CA LYS A 83 6.36 -14.17 -13.16
C LYS A 83 5.71 -15.54 -13.28
N ALA A 84 4.55 -15.74 -12.68
CA ALA A 84 3.78 -16.97 -12.76
C ALA A 84 3.02 -17.15 -14.09
N GLY A 85 3.01 -16.14 -14.97
CA GLY A 85 2.32 -16.19 -16.26
C GLY A 85 0.81 -15.93 -16.21
N ASN A 86 0.30 -15.41 -15.08
CA ASN A 86 -1.13 -15.16 -14.86
C ASN A 86 -1.60 -13.79 -15.36
N VAL A 87 -0.67 -12.94 -15.81
CA VAL A 87 -0.94 -11.58 -16.30
C VAL A 87 -0.91 -11.57 -17.84
N ASP A 88 -2.06 -11.31 -18.44
CA ASP A 88 -2.24 -11.00 -19.86
C ASP A 88 -2.05 -9.49 -20.09
N THR A 89 -0.84 -9.10 -20.45
CA THR A 89 -0.46 -7.70 -20.68
C THR A 89 -1.14 -7.05 -21.89
N THR A 90 -1.82 -7.84 -22.73
CA THR A 90 -2.66 -7.28 -23.81
C THR A 90 -3.96 -6.70 -23.26
N LYS A 91 -4.42 -7.18 -22.11
CA LYS A 91 -5.67 -6.78 -21.44
C LYS A 91 -5.44 -5.81 -20.28
N VAL A 92 -4.39 -6.02 -19.49
CA VAL A 92 -4.09 -5.21 -18.31
C VAL A 92 -2.71 -4.61 -18.35
N ARG A 93 -2.55 -3.45 -17.71
CA ARG A 93 -1.26 -2.77 -17.57
C ARG A 93 -1.22 -1.95 -16.30
N ILE A 94 -0.03 -1.71 -15.79
CA ILE A 94 0.19 -0.72 -14.73
C ILE A 94 0.01 0.67 -15.35
N ILE A 95 -0.85 1.49 -14.73
CA ILE A 95 -1.09 2.88 -15.16
C ILE A 95 -0.41 3.90 -14.24
N TRP A 96 -0.10 3.52 -13.00
CA TRP A 96 0.52 4.39 -12.01
C TRP A 96 1.03 3.57 -10.81
N LYS A 97 2.01 4.11 -10.09
CA LYS A 97 2.50 3.58 -8.81
C LYS A 97 2.44 4.68 -7.76
N THR A 98 1.99 4.33 -6.56
CA THR A 98 1.99 5.27 -5.44
C THR A 98 3.41 5.75 -5.15
N PRO A 99 3.59 7.03 -4.76
CA PRO A 99 4.79 7.45 -4.05
C PRO A 99 5.08 6.50 -2.86
N PRO A 100 6.35 6.39 -2.44
CA PRO A 100 6.68 5.65 -1.22
C PRO A 100 5.87 6.16 -0.03
N TYR A 101 5.33 5.24 0.74
CA TYR A 101 4.67 5.52 2.02
C TYR A 101 5.27 4.61 3.09
N PRO A 102 5.25 5.04 4.37
CA PRO A 102 5.60 4.17 5.47
C PRO A 102 4.59 3.01 5.50
N ASP A 103 5.10 1.80 5.31
CA ASP A 103 4.30 0.59 5.21
C ASP A 103 4.49 -0.21 6.51
N TYR A 104 5.33 -1.25 6.46
CA TYR A 104 5.68 -2.05 7.64
C TYR A 104 6.75 -1.38 8.50
N ASN A 105 6.55 -1.41 9.82
CA ASN A 105 7.53 -0.98 10.79
C ASN A 105 7.74 -2.01 11.90
N TRP A 106 8.93 -1.95 12.48
CA TRP A 106 9.19 -2.56 13.76
C TRP A 106 8.61 -1.67 14.85
N THR A 107 7.85 -2.27 15.77
CA THR A 107 7.36 -1.60 16.98
C THR A 107 7.91 -2.33 18.19
N ILE A 108 8.35 -1.58 19.19
CA ILE A 108 8.81 -2.11 20.48
C ILE A 108 7.91 -1.58 21.58
N ARG A 109 7.57 -2.42 22.55
CA ARG A 109 6.70 -2.06 23.68
C ARG A 109 7.40 -1.03 24.57
N GLY A 110 6.66 -0.04 25.05
CA GLY A 110 7.24 1.11 25.78
C GLY A 110 7.84 0.77 27.16
N ASP A 111 7.42 -0.34 27.75
CA ASP A 111 7.85 -0.83 29.07
C ASP A 111 9.01 -1.85 28.99
N VAL A 112 9.59 -2.09 27.80
CA VAL A 112 10.61 -3.13 27.60
C VAL A 112 11.86 -2.91 28.45
N GLU A 113 12.15 -1.66 28.81
CA GLU A 113 13.32 -1.31 29.62
C GLU A 113 13.17 -1.76 31.09
N GLU A 114 11.94 -1.98 31.57
CA GLU A 114 11.71 -2.58 32.90
C GLU A 114 12.27 -4.01 32.98
N THR A 115 12.30 -4.72 31.85
CA THR A 115 12.80 -6.10 31.75
C THR A 115 14.27 -6.16 31.34
N PHE A 116 14.67 -5.34 30.37
CA PHE A 116 15.99 -5.46 29.72
C PHE A 116 16.97 -4.34 30.07
N GLY A 117 16.57 -3.41 30.94
CA GLY A 117 17.38 -2.31 31.42
C GLY A 117 17.26 -1.04 30.59
N GLN A 118 17.65 0.07 31.22
CA GLN A 118 17.65 1.39 30.61
C GLN A 118 18.50 1.43 29.33
N GLY A 119 17.96 2.06 28.27
CA GLY A 119 18.64 2.20 26.99
C GLY A 119 18.51 1.00 26.06
N PHE A 120 17.78 -0.04 26.45
CA PHE A 120 17.53 -1.20 25.59
C PHE A 120 16.79 -0.82 24.31
N ILE A 121 15.81 0.10 24.37
CA ILE A 121 15.06 0.56 23.18
C ILE A 121 16.04 1.17 22.17
N ALA A 122 16.90 2.07 22.63
CA ALA A 122 17.90 2.73 21.78
C ALA A 122 18.90 1.71 21.20
N LYS A 123 19.33 0.74 22.00
CA LYS A 123 20.23 -0.34 21.55
C LYS A 123 19.59 -1.15 20.41
N VAL A 124 18.34 -1.60 20.56
CA VAL A 124 17.63 -2.36 19.52
C VAL A 124 17.48 -1.52 18.25
N GLN A 125 17.05 -0.26 18.37
CA GLN A 125 16.91 0.63 17.22
C GLN A 125 18.25 0.81 16.48
N ASN A 126 19.34 1.06 17.21
CA ASN A 126 20.67 1.21 16.62
C ASN A 126 21.16 -0.05 15.91
N VAL A 127 20.90 -1.24 16.47
CA VAL A 127 21.26 -2.51 15.82
C VAL A 127 20.51 -2.68 14.50
N LEU A 128 19.21 -2.39 14.46
CA LEU A 128 18.42 -2.49 13.22
C LEU A 128 18.87 -1.47 12.17
N LEU A 129 19.13 -0.23 12.56
CA LEU A 129 19.54 0.84 11.65
C LEU A 129 20.95 0.65 11.09
N SER A 130 21.84 0.05 11.87
CA SER A 130 23.22 -0.25 11.46
C SER A 130 23.37 -1.60 10.75
N LEU A 131 22.29 -2.34 10.51
CA LEU A 131 22.36 -3.64 9.86
C LEU A 131 22.74 -3.48 8.38
N ASP A 132 23.96 -3.89 8.04
CA ASP A 132 24.53 -3.83 6.69
C ASP A 132 24.97 -5.21 6.14
N ASN A 133 24.95 -6.25 6.99
CA ASN A 133 25.28 -7.61 6.60
C ASN A 133 24.28 -8.14 5.54
N PRO A 134 24.73 -8.46 4.31
CA PRO A 134 23.86 -8.87 3.22
C PRO A 134 23.06 -10.16 3.50
N ASP A 135 23.64 -11.13 4.22
CA ASP A 135 22.98 -12.41 4.50
C ASP A 135 21.84 -12.24 5.50
N LEU A 136 22.04 -11.38 6.51
CA LEU A 136 20.97 -11.00 7.44
C LEU A 136 19.90 -10.17 6.74
N LEU A 137 20.30 -9.24 5.87
CA LEU A 137 19.37 -8.42 5.10
C LEU A 137 18.56 -9.24 4.09
N ALA A 138 19.12 -10.30 3.52
CA ALA A 138 18.42 -11.19 2.57
C ALA A 138 17.20 -11.89 3.18
N SER A 139 17.13 -11.99 4.52
CA SER A 139 15.94 -12.49 5.22
C SER A 139 14.77 -11.51 5.19
N PHE A 140 15.03 -10.24 4.86
CA PHE A 140 14.02 -9.20 4.71
C PHE A 140 13.82 -8.90 3.23
N PRO A 141 12.59 -8.54 2.80
CA PRO A 141 12.35 -8.13 1.43
C PRO A 141 12.75 -6.66 1.19
N ARG A 142 13.87 -6.22 1.81
CA ARG A 142 14.36 -4.84 1.91
C ARG A 142 15.89 -4.84 2.01
N THR A 143 16.53 -3.76 1.56
CA THR A 143 18.00 -3.64 1.53
C THR A 143 18.58 -2.88 2.72
N ARG A 144 17.75 -2.19 3.51
CA ARG A 144 18.15 -1.47 4.73
C ARG A 144 16.94 -1.12 5.58
N PHE A 145 17.18 -0.78 6.84
CA PHE A 145 16.20 -0.14 7.71
C PHE A 145 16.43 1.37 7.74
N VAL A 146 15.35 2.12 7.98
CA VAL A 146 15.38 3.58 8.16
C VAL A 146 14.68 3.93 9.46
N LYS A 147 15.06 5.06 10.06
CA LYS A 147 14.37 5.55 11.25
C LYS A 147 12.93 5.88 10.88
N ALA A 148 12.00 5.52 11.77
CA ALA A 148 10.61 5.88 11.68
C ALA A 148 10.15 6.53 12.99
N ASP A 149 9.16 7.41 12.89
CA ASP A 149 8.46 8.02 14.01
C ASP A 149 6.96 8.11 13.69
N ASN A 150 6.16 8.43 14.71
CA ASN A 150 4.70 8.45 14.60
C ASN A 150 4.20 9.46 13.56
N SER A 151 4.90 10.57 13.34
CA SER A 151 4.46 11.61 12.40
C SER A 151 4.45 11.09 10.95
N MET A 152 5.30 10.12 10.62
CA MET A 152 5.29 9.46 9.33
C MET A 152 3.97 8.73 9.04
N TYR A 153 3.28 8.24 10.09
CA TYR A 153 2.00 7.51 9.97
C TYR A 153 0.78 8.43 10.08
N GLU A 154 0.96 9.72 10.32
CA GLU A 154 -0.15 10.67 10.46
C GLU A 154 -1.07 10.68 9.23
N PRO A 155 -0.57 10.69 7.97
CA PRO A 155 -1.45 10.63 6.80
C PRO A 155 -2.27 9.33 6.73
N ILE A 156 -1.71 8.23 7.24
CA ILE A 156 -2.38 6.92 7.28
C ILE A 156 -3.51 6.96 8.31
N LEU A 157 -3.25 7.49 9.51
CA LEU A 157 -4.24 7.67 10.57
C LEU A 157 -5.40 8.56 10.09
N GLN A 158 -5.09 9.74 9.55
CA GLN A 158 -6.10 10.68 9.05
C GLN A 158 -6.95 10.07 7.93
N THR A 159 -6.33 9.30 7.04
CA THR A 159 -7.09 8.57 6.01
C THR A 159 -7.99 7.52 6.64
N ALA A 160 -7.46 6.70 7.56
CA ALA A 160 -8.21 5.62 8.20
C ALA A 160 -9.45 6.16 8.94
N ILE A 161 -9.32 7.30 9.62
CA ILE A 161 -10.43 8.05 10.21
C ILE A 161 -11.42 8.51 9.13
N ALA A 162 -10.93 9.19 8.09
CA ALA A 162 -11.79 9.76 7.04
C ALA A 162 -12.60 8.71 6.27
N ILE A 163 -12.15 7.45 6.27
CA ILE A 163 -12.81 6.34 5.59
C ILE A 163 -13.51 5.37 6.57
N GLY A 164 -13.56 5.71 7.86
CA GLY A 164 -14.29 4.98 8.89
C GLY A 164 -13.69 3.62 9.27
N ILE A 165 -12.37 3.43 9.10
CA ILE A 165 -11.64 2.26 9.62
C ILE A 165 -11.34 2.42 11.11
N ILE A 166 -11.03 3.64 11.54
CA ILE A 166 -10.74 3.99 12.94
C ILE A 166 -11.80 4.99 13.40
N GLU A 167 -12.39 4.75 14.56
CA GLU A 167 -13.27 5.68 15.26
C GLU A 167 -12.45 6.61 16.18
N HIS A 168 -12.96 7.81 16.43
CA HIS A 168 -12.37 8.79 17.34
C HIS A 168 -12.73 8.53 18.80
#